data_AF-A0A4Q2Y606-F1
#
_entry.id   AF-A0A4Q2Y606-F1
#
_cell.length_a   1.000
_cell.length_b   1.000
_cell.length_c   1.000
_cell.angle_alpha   90.00
_cell.angle_beta   90.00
_cell.angle_gamma   90.00
#
_symmetry.space_group_name_H-M   'P 1'
#
loop_
_entity.id
_entity.type
_entity.pdbx_description
1 polymer ?
#
loop_
_entity_poly.entity_id
_entity_poly.type
_entity_poly.pdbx_seq_one_letter_code
_entity_poly.pdbx_strand_id
1 'polypeptide(L)'
;MDLIHISVHGLIRGEHMELGRDPDTGGQCLYVLELVKALALDPAVDRVSLLTRRVTDPKLSPDYGRELEPLGPKSEIVRIDAGPKRYLRKEVLWRYLDAFIDSTLS
;
A
#
# COMPACT_ATOMS: atom_id res chain seq x y z
N MET A 1 -20.99 -1.27 -0.69
CA MET A 1 -20.14 -1.95 0.30
C MET A 1 -18.74 -1.35 0.29
N ASP A 2 -18.17 -1.04 1.46
CA ASP A 2 -16.77 -0.62 1.59
C ASP A 2 -15.85 -1.82 1.80
N LEU A 3 -14.73 -1.86 1.08
CA LEU A 3 -13.72 -2.91 1.16
C LEU A 3 -12.37 -2.36 1.59
N ILE A 4 -11.68 -3.10 2.46
CA ILE A 4 -10.32 -2.80 2.90
C ILE A 4 -9.42 -3.97 2.50
N HIS A 5 -8.34 -3.67 1.76
CA HIS A 5 -7.29 -4.63 1.46
C HIS A 5 -6.01 -4.22 2.19
N ILE A 6 -5.36 -5.14 2.90
CA ILE A 6 -4.12 -4.85 3.63
C ILE A 6 -2.95 -5.54 2.95
N SER A 7 -1.94 -4.75 2.52
CA SER A 7 -0.67 -5.24 2.01
C SER A 7 0.48 -4.40 2.55
N VAL A 8 1.12 -4.87 3.63
CA VAL A 8 2.08 -4.07 4.42
C VAL A 8 3.50 -4.04 3.83
N HIS A 9 3.85 -5.04 3.02
CA HIS A 9 5.19 -5.18 2.44
C HIS A 9 5.24 -4.76 0.97
N GLY A 10 6.46 -4.59 0.47
CA GLY A 10 6.72 -4.15 -0.89
C GLY A 10 6.48 -2.65 -1.08
N LEU A 11 6.71 -2.20 -2.31
CA LEU A 11 6.50 -0.82 -2.73
C LEU A 11 5.31 -0.76 -3.69
N ILE A 12 4.19 -0.21 -3.23
CA ILE A 12 2.96 -0.07 -4.02
C ILE A 12 2.67 1.40 -4.28
N ARG A 13 2.53 1.75 -5.56
CA ARG A 13 2.07 3.05 -6.08
C ARG A 13 1.21 2.83 -7.33
N GLY A 14 0.30 3.75 -7.62
CA GLY A 14 -0.70 3.62 -8.66
C GLY A 14 -0.14 3.58 -10.07
N GLU A 15 0.97 4.28 -10.30
CA GLU A 15 1.63 4.38 -11.59
C GLU A 15 3.14 4.12 -11.50
N HIS A 16 3.72 3.64 -12.60
CA HIS A 16 5.17 3.44 -12.74
C HIS A 16 5.79 2.56 -11.64
N MET A 17 5.09 1.52 -11.17
CA MET A 17 5.62 0.63 -10.13
C MET A 17 7.07 0.19 -10.39
N GLU A 18 7.91 0.22 -9.35
CA GLU A 18 9.32 -0.20 -9.42
C GLU A 18 9.44 -1.74 -9.38
N LEU A 19 8.72 -2.42 -10.28
CA LEU A 19 8.69 -3.88 -10.34
C LEU A 19 10.10 -4.44 -10.61
N GLY A 20 10.45 -5.51 -9.90
CA GLY A 20 11.76 -6.15 -10.02
C GLY A 20 12.89 -5.40 -9.33
N ARG A 21 12.61 -4.27 -8.65
CA ARG A 21 13.59 -3.56 -7.81
C ARG A 21 14.24 -4.52 -6.81
N ASP A 22 13.43 -5.39 -6.21
CA ASP A 22 13.87 -6.34 -5.22
C ASP A 22 12.85 -7.47 -5.00
N PRO A 23 13.18 -8.51 -4.18
CA PRO A 23 12.29 -9.67 -3.98
C PRO A 23 10.92 -9.37 -3.34
N ASP A 24 10.72 -8.18 -2.78
CA ASP A 24 9.47 -7.76 -2.14
C ASP A 24 8.60 -6.90 -3.05
N THR A 25 9.15 -6.39 -4.18
CA THR A 25 8.44 -5.53 -5.13
C THR A 25 8.36 -6.20 -6.50
N GLY A 26 7.37 -7.07 -6.67
CA GLY A 26 7.20 -7.88 -7.88
C GLY A 26 5.74 -8.20 -8.19
N GLY A 27 5.47 -9.39 -8.72
CA GLY A 27 4.14 -9.79 -9.18
C GLY A 27 3.05 -9.72 -8.11
N GLN A 28 3.39 -9.96 -6.83
CA GLN A 28 2.43 -9.82 -5.73
C GLN A 28 1.93 -8.38 -5.56
N CYS A 29 2.84 -7.39 -5.60
CA CYS A 29 2.47 -5.99 -5.47
C CYS A 29 1.61 -5.52 -6.66
N LEU A 30 1.96 -5.97 -7.87
CA LEU A 30 1.16 -5.67 -9.07
C LEU A 30 -0.23 -6.31 -8.97
N TYR A 31 -0.30 -7.57 -8.56
CA TYR A 31 -1.57 -8.27 -8.38
C TYR A 31 -2.48 -7.54 -7.40
N VAL A 32 -1.96 -7.10 -6.25
CA VAL A 32 -2.73 -6.34 -5.26
C VAL A 32 -3.27 -5.04 -5.84
N LEU A 33 -2.45 -4.27 -6.55
CA LEU A 33 -2.86 -3.02 -7.16
C LEU A 33 -3.99 -3.22 -8.17
N GLU A 34 -3.84 -4.20 -9.07
CA GLU A 34 -4.83 -4.48 -10.11
C GLU A 34 -6.10 -5.11 -9.53
N LEU A 35 -6.00 -5.93 -8.48
CA LEU A 35 -7.16 -6.44 -7.74
C LEU A 35 -7.99 -5.30 -7.14
N VAL A 36 -7.35 -4.34 -6.48
CA VAL A 36 -8.03 -3.20 -5.86
C VAL A 36 -8.75 -2.35 -6.91
N LYS A 37 -8.09 -2.09 -8.06
CA LYS A 37 -8.72 -1.40 -9.19
C LYS A 37 -9.90 -2.19 -9.76
N ALA A 38 -9.76 -3.51 -9.94
CA ALA A 38 -10.81 -4.36 -10.49
C ALA A 38 -12.03 -4.45 -9.56
N LEU A 39 -11.83 -4.59 -8.25
CA LEU A 39 -12.92 -4.61 -7.26
C LEU A 39 -13.71 -3.30 -7.26
N ALA A 40 -13.05 -2.18 -7.49
CA ALA A 40 -13.69 -0.87 -7.54
C ALA A 40 -14.59 -0.66 -8.79
N LEU A 41 -14.52 -1.55 -9.78
CA LEU A 41 -15.42 -1.56 -10.93
C LEU A 41 -16.76 -2.25 -10.64
N ASP A 42 -16.86 -3.03 -9.56
CA ASP A 42 -18.11 -3.71 -9.19
C ASP A 42 -19.17 -2.67 -8.74
N PRO A 43 -20.38 -2.65 -9.33
CA PRO A 43 -21.44 -1.75 -8.93
C PRO A 43 -21.86 -1.87 -7.46
N ALA A 44 -21.68 -3.03 -6.82
CA ALA A 44 -22.00 -3.26 -5.41
C ALA A 44 -20.93 -2.70 -4.45
N VAL A 45 -19.76 -2.34 -4.98
CA VAL A 45 -18.65 -1.77 -4.21
C VAL A 45 -18.73 -0.24 -4.27
N ASP A 46 -18.72 0.38 -3.09
CA ASP A 46 -18.77 1.84 -2.93
C ASP A 46 -17.34 2.41 -2.92
N ARG A 47 -16.44 1.77 -2.16
CA ARG A 47 -15.02 2.14 -2.07
C ARG A 47 -14.14 0.92 -1.80
N VAL A 48 -12.91 0.94 -2.32
CA VAL A 48 -11.82 -0.01 -2.00
C VAL A 48 -10.59 0.76 -1.55
N SER A 49 -10.18 0.58 -0.29
CA SER A 49 -8.99 1.21 0.26
C SER A 49 -7.87 0.17 0.44
N LEU A 50 -6.74 0.38 -0.23
CA LEU A 50 -5.53 -0.42 -0.04
C LEU A 50 -4.68 0.18 1.08
N LEU A 51 -4.66 -0.47 2.24
CA LEU A 51 -3.78 -0.10 3.35
C LEU A 51 -2.40 -0.70 3.13
N THR A 52 -1.39 0.17 3.11
CA THR A 52 0.02 -0.22 3.05
C THR A 52 0.85 0.69 3.94
N ARG A 53 2.15 0.40 4.08
CA ARG A 53 3.03 1.19 4.94
C ARG A 53 3.51 2.45 4.22
N ARG A 54 3.51 3.59 4.93
CA ARG A 54 4.12 4.83 4.48
C ARG A 54 5.63 4.71 4.52
N VAL A 55 6.29 5.10 3.43
CA VAL A 55 7.74 5.02 3.30
C VAL A 55 8.28 6.36 2.82
N THR A 56 9.10 6.99 3.65
CA THR A 56 9.88 8.19 3.30
C THR A 56 11.35 7.83 3.31
N ASP A 57 11.90 7.58 2.12
CA ASP A 57 13.30 7.21 1.91
C ASP A 57 13.86 8.01 0.71
N PRO A 58 14.97 8.75 0.86
CA PRO A 58 15.57 9.51 -0.24
C PRO A 58 15.97 8.69 -1.47
N LYS A 59 16.07 7.35 -1.34
CA LYS A 59 16.42 6.43 -2.43
C LYS A 59 15.21 5.92 -3.22
N LEU A 60 14.01 6.37 -2.87
CA LEU A 60 12.74 5.94 -3.45
C LEU A 60 11.96 7.14 -3.99
N SER A 61 10.93 6.86 -4.81
CA SER A 61 9.99 7.89 -5.21
C SER A 61 9.31 8.53 -3.98
N PRO A 62 9.11 9.86 -3.95
CA PRO A 62 8.33 10.51 -2.90
C PRO A 62 6.87 10.05 -2.84
N ASP A 63 6.36 9.38 -3.89
CA ASP A 63 4.99 8.87 -3.94
C ASP A 63 4.68 7.90 -2.79
N TYR A 64 5.64 7.05 -2.38
CA TYR A 64 5.44 6.15 -1.24
C TYR A 64 5.31 6.86 0.10
N GLY A 65 5.65 8.15 0.15
CA GLY A 65 5.47 9.02 1.30
C GLY A 65 4.13 9.75 1.30
N ARG A 66 3.31 9.64 0.25
CA ARG A 66 1.97 10.24 0.19
C ARG A 66 1.00 9.40 0.99
N GLU A 67 0.38 10.01 1.98
CA GLU A 67 -0.56 9.36 2.90
C GLU A 67 -1.78 8.80 2.18
N LEU A 68 -2.32 9.54 1.20
CA LEU A 68 -3.44 9.12 0.37
C LEU A 68 -3.08 9.28 -1.10
N GLU A 69 -3.39 8.26 -1.90
CA GLU A 69 -3.19 8.27 -3.35
C GLU A 69 -4.43 7.68 -4.04
N PRO A 70 -5.22 8.51 -4.74
CA PRO A 70 -6.36 8.02 -5.51
C PRO A 70 -5.89 7.13 -6.67
N LEU A 71 -6.51 5.97 -6.83
CA LEU A 71 -6.33 5.06 -7.97
C LEU A 71 -7.46 5.15 -9.00
N GLY A 72 -8.57 5.77 -8.60
CA GLY A 72 -9.76 5.99 -9.42
C GLY A 72 -10.89 6.57 -8.57
N PRO A 73 -12.12 6.65 -9.11
CA PRO A 73 -13.26 7.25 -8.39
C PRO A 73 -13.67 6.50 -7.12
N LYS A 74 -13.41 5.18 -7.06
CA LYS A 74 -13.83 4.28 -5.98
C LYS A 74 -12.66 3.53 -5.34
N SER A 75 -11.42 3.87 -5.67
CA SER A 75 -10.24 3.17 -5.12
C SER A 75 -9.09 4.11 -4.79
N GLU A 76 -8.36 3.75 -3.73
CA GLU A 76 -7.27 4.54 -3.20
C GLU A 76 -6.23 3.66 -2.50
N ILE A 77 -5.01 4.18 -2.38
CA ILE A 77 -3.98 3.68 -1.46
C ILE A 77 -3.97 4.60 -0.25
N VAL A 78 -4.04 4.02 0.95
CA VAL A 78 -3.84 4.72 2.22
C VAL A 78 -2.57 4.17 2.87
N ARG A 79 -1.63 5.07 3.14
CA ARG A 79 -0.31 4.74 3.64
C ARG A 79 -0.18 5.10 5.11
N ILE A 80 0.02 4.08 5.93
CA ILE A 80 0.03 4.18 7.37
C ILE A 80 1.46 4.32 7.87
N ASP A 81 1.70 5.31 8.74
CA ASP A 81 2.97 5.45 9.44
C ASP A 81 3.14 4.29 10.44
N ALA A 82 4.17 3.47 10.25
CA ALA A 82 4.46 2.34 11.12
C ALA A 82 5.95 2.03 11.17
N GLY A 83 6.54 2.13 12.36
CA GLY A 83 7.96 1.92 12.57
C GLY A 83 8.85 3.01 11.93
N PRO A 84 10.10 2.69 11.55
CA PRO A 84 11.01 3.63 10.90
C PRO A 84 10.42 4.26 9.64
N LYS A 85 10.84 5.46 9.23
CA LYS A 85 10.35 6.06 7.97
C LYS A 85 10.89 5.39 6.70
N ARG A 86 12.08 4.78 6.78
CA ARG A 86 12.77 4.16 5.65
C ARG A 86 12.11 2.86 5.18
N TYR A 87 12.43 2.43 3.97
CA TYR A 87 11.98 1.14 3.45
C TYR A 87 12.49 -0.02 4.30
N LEU A 88 11.63 -1.04 4.50
CA LEU A 88 11.96 -2.24 5.25
C LEU A 88 11.64 -3.47 4.40
N ARG A 89 12.53 -4.44 4.50
CA ARG A 89 12.34 -5.78 3.96
C ARG A 89 11.25 -6.53 4.72
N LYS A 90 10.55 -7.44 4.04
CA LYS A 90 9.42 -8.16 4.65
C LYS A 90 9.81 -8.96 5.90
N GLU A 91 11.04 -9.47 5.96
CA GLU A 91 11.54 -10.32 7.04
C GLU A 91 11.65 -9.58 8.38
N VAL A 92 11.69 -8.24 8.37
CA VAL A 92 11.81 -7.42 9.58
C VAL A 92 10.52 -6.65 9.92
N LEU A 93 9.49 -6.72 9.08
CA LEU A 93 8.25 -5.97 9.27
C LEU A 93 7.46 -6.41 10.51
N TRP A 94 7.58 -7.68 10.93
CA TRP A 94 6.85 -8.23 12.08
C TRP A 94 7.00 -7.39 13.36
N ARG A 95 8.14 -6.70 13.53
CA ARG A 95 8.42 -5.83 14.68
C ARG A 95 7.54 -4.58 14.75
N TYR A 96 6.83 -4.27 13.67
CA TYR A 96 6.08 -3.02 13.52
C TYR A 96 4.63 -3.26 13.11
N LEU A 97 4.15 -4.52 13.13
CA LEU A 97 2.76 -4.83 12.78
C LEU A 97 1.78 -4.28 13.80
N ASP A 98 2.10 -4.35 15.10
CA ASP A 98 1.24 -3.76 16.14
C ASP A 98 1.07 -2.25 15.92
N ALA A 99 2.18 -1.54 15.72
CA ALA A 99 2.17 -0.11 15.42
C ALA A 99 1.41 0.23 14.12
N PHE A 100 1.46 -0.66 13.12
CA PHE A 100 0.69 -0.50 11.89
C PHE A 100 -0.80 -0.62 12.16
N ILE A 101 -1.24 -1.63 12.91
CA ILE A 101 -2.65 -1.84 13.24
C ILE A 101 -3.19 -0.71 14.13
N ASP A 102 -2.44 -0.30 15.16
CA ASP A 102 -2.85 0.80 16.04
C ASP A 102 -3.10 2.10 15.26
N SER A 103 -2.23 2.40 14.29
CA SER A 103 -2.35 3.58 13.43
C SER A 103 -3.43 3.46 12.34
N THR A 104 -4.03 2.28 12.15
CA THR A 104 -5.16 2.11 11.22
C THR A 104 -6.52 2.34 11.88
N LEU A 105 -6.59 2.28 13.21
CA LEU A 105 -7.82 2.39 14.00
C LEU A 105 -8.03 3.79 14.62
N SER A 106 -7.06 4.68 14.46
CA SER A 106 -7.05 6.06 14.97
C SER A 106 -7.68 7.05 13.99
#